data_AF-F2KRC0-F1
#
_entry.id   AF-F2KRC0-F1
#
_cell.length_a   1.000
_cell.length_b   1.000
_cell.length_c   1.000
_cell.angle_alpha   90.00
_cell.angle_beta   90.00
_cell.angle_gamma   90.00
#
_symmetry.space_group_name_H-M   'P 1'
#
loop_
_entity.id
_entity.type
_entity.pdbx_description
1 polymer ?
#
loop_
_entity_poly.entity_id
_entity_poly.type
_entity_poly.pdbx_seq_one_letter_code
_entity_poly.pdbx_strand_id
1 'polypeptide(L)'
;MEKGRIVHRLAKDLKLPEERKTFNRYLKLTTSDPLREIANAYVEWARDKQGWKYEVFEEAFRFGRELASQYRLTQERVEVLFNNYLACFGGIVGFFISGFLRAMKDFTVRFSVRSASGIGFRLKGGRIFVEGRTTYLGMEMEDGEIFTSSTGNYLGKGMKGGRIVAGKAGDWVGMEMKGGTIIVSNAGNALGFAMEGGEIVAEVAGAWVGESSKGGRIVIGQYESIGDGKAEIVTRTSLKTY
;
A
#
# COMPACT_ATOMS: atom_id res chain seq x y z
N MET A 1 4.19 -30.30 21.44
CA MET A 1 3.00 -30.83 20.74
C MET A 1 1.96 -29.72 20.67
N GLU A 2 1.63 -29.21 19.47
CA GLU A 2 0.31 -28.60 19.08
C GLU A 2 0.33 -27.79 17.77
N LYS A 3 1.45 -27.73 17.02
CA LYS A 3 1.52 -26.97 15.75
C LYS A 3 0.64 -27.52 14.61
N GLY A 4 0.34 -28.82 14.63
CA GLY A 4 -0.55 -29.45 13.64
C GLY A 4 -2.04 -29.16 13.86
N ARG A 5 -2.46 -28.72 15.06
CA ARG A 5 -3.89 -28.47 15.35
C ARG A 5 -4.42 -27.17 14.76
N ILE A 6 -3.58 -26.17 14.50
CA ILE A 6 -4.01 -24.85 14.01
C ILE A 6 -4.36 -24.92 12.53
N VAL A 7 -3.47 -25.50 11.71
CA VAL A 7 -3.73 -25.76 10.28
C VAL A 7 -4.97 -26.64 10.12
N HIS A 8 -5.10 -27.66 10.96
CA HIS A 8 -6.25 -28.56 10.90
C HIS A 8 -7.56 -27.90 11.37
N ARG A 9 -7.51 -26.90 12.26
CA ARG A 9 -8.67 -26.13 12.73
C ARG A 9 -9.14 -25.14 11.66
N LEU A 10 -8.21 -24.39 11.07
CA LEU A 10 -8.50 -23.46 9.96
C LEU A 10 -8.99 -24.18 8.69
N ALA A 11 -8.48 -25.38 8.42
CA ALA A 11 -8.93 -26.21 7.29
C ALA A 11 -10.28 -26.92 7.53
N LYS A 12 -10.72 -27.09 8.78
CA LYS A 12 -12.01 -27.74 9.10
C LYS A 12 -13.21 -26.82 8.89
N ASP A 13 -12.99 -25.52 9.08
CA ASP A 13 -14.03 -24.50 8.95
C ASP A 13 -14.25 -24.07 7.49
N LEU A 14 -13.30 -24.39 6.59
CA LEU A 14 -13.47 -24.30 5.14
C LEU A 14 -13.71 -25.70 4.55
N LYS A 15 -14.92 -25.97 4.04
CA LYS A 15 -15.19 -27.19 3.25
C LYS A 15 -14.37 -27.15 1.95
N LEU A 16 -13.18 -27.76 1.95
CA LEU A 16 -12.29 -27.84 0.79
C LEU A 16 -12.46 -29.18 0.04
N PRO A 17 -12.71 -29.17 -1.28
CA PRO A 17 -12.72 -30.39 -2.10
C PRO A 17 -11.31 -30.95 -2.33
N GLU A 18 -11.19 -32.27 -2.28
CA GLU A 18 -9.92 -32.98 -2.43
C GLU A 18 -9.39 -33.06 -3.87
N GLU A 19 -8.05 -33.06 -3.92
CA GLU A 19 -7.12 -33.50 -4.97
C GLU A 19 -6.76 -32.54 -6.12
N ARG A 20 -5.44 -32.27 -6.22
CA ARG A 20 -4.68 -32.43 -7.48
C ARG A 20 -3.16 -32.44 -7.26
N LYS A 21 -2.50 -33.38 -7.93
CA LYS A 21 -1.07 -33.79 -7.87
C LYS A 21 0.00 -32.67 -7.77
N THR A 22 -0.31 -31.44 -8.16
CA THR A 22 0.54 -30.26 -7.94
C THR A 22 0.68 -29.95 -6.44
N PHE A 23 -0.40 -30.08 -5.68
CA PHE A 23 -0.51 -29.88 -4.22
C PHE A 23 0.43 -30.80 -3.43
N ASN A 24 0.55 -32.07 -3.83
CA ASN A 24 1.43 -33.05 -3.18
C ASN A 24 2.92 -32.81 -3.45
N ARG A 25 3.29 -32.01 -4.46
CA ARG A 25 4.68 -31.58 -4.68
C ARG A 25 5.06 -30.39 -3.80
N TYR A 26 4.09 -29.53 -3.48
CA TYR A 26 4.26 -28.36 -2.60
C TYR A 26 4.18 -28.72 -1.10
N LEU A 27 3.34 -29.71 -0.72
CA LEU A 27 3.25 -30.22 0.65
C LEU A 27 4.42 -31.12 1.08
N LYS A 28 5.21 -31.66 0.14
CA LYS A 28 6.31 -32.59 0.45
C LYS A 28 7.53 -31.95 1.14
N LEU A 29 7.46 -30.66 1.48
CA LEU A 29 8.47 -29.94 2.23
C LEU A 29 7.84 -29.31 3.47
N THR A 30 7.37 -30.15 4.39
CA THR A 30 7.15 -29.73 5.78
C THR A 30 8.48 -29.32 6.39
N THR A 31 8.83 -28.06 6.18
CA THR A 31 10.01 -27.40 6.75
C THR A 31 9.54 -26.25 7.62
N SER A 32 10.15 -26.20 8.80
CA SER A 32 9.87 -25.36 9.96
C SER A 32 10.14 -23.86 9.80
N ASP A 33 9.92 -23.27 8.62
CA ASP A 33 10.13 -21.82 8.38
C ASP A 33 8.79 -21.07 8.45
N PRO A 34 8.55 -20.27 9.53
CA PRO A 34 7.33 -19.49 9.69
C PRO A 34 6.98 -18.60 8.49
N LEU A 35 7.97 -18.13 7.72
CA LEU A 35 7.67 -17.28 6.57
C LEU A 35 7.06 -18.05 5.40
N ARG A 36 7.47 -19.30 5.18
CA ARG A 36 6.85 -20.15 4.18
C ARG A 36 5.42 -20.47 4.56
N GLU A 37 5.17 -20.74 5.84
CA GLU A 37 3.82 -20.97 6.36
C GLU A 37 2.92 -19.74 6.12
N ILE A 38 3.39 -18.53 6.48
CA ILE A 38 2.66 -17.28 6.24
C ILE A 38 2.42 -17.04 4.75
N ALA A 39 3.46 -17.22 3.91
CA ALA A 39 3.33 -17.00 2.48
C ALA A 39 2.36 -17.98 1.82
N ASN A 40 2.40 -19.26 2.20
CA ASN A 40 1.44 -20.25 1.71
C ASN A 40 0.01 -19.89 2.13
N ALA A 41 -0.18 -19.48 3.39
CA ALA A 41 -1.49 -19.05 3.87
C ALA A 41 -2.03 -17.84 3.09
N TYR A 42 -1.18 -16.85 2.79
CA TYR A 42 -1.53 -15.73 1.90
C TYR A 42 -1.95 -16.20 0.50
N VAL A 43 -1.14 -17.05 -0.11
CA VAL A 43 -1.41 -17.56 -1.47
C VAL A 43 -2.72 -18.32 -1.52
N GLU A 44 -2.93 -19.26 -0.58
CA GLU A 44 -4.18 -20.02 -0.49
C GLU A 44 -5.39 -19.11 -0.32
N TRP A 45 -5.31 -18.13 0.59
CA TRP A 45 -6.37 -17.15 0.80
C TRP A 45 -6.65 -16.29 -0.45
N ALA A 46 -5.62 -15.87 -1.18
CA ALA A 46 -5.74 -14.95 -2.31
C ALA A 46 -6.29 -15.60 -3.60
N ARG A 47 -6.22 -16.94 -3.73
CA ARG A 47 -6.52 -17.66 -4.98
C ARG A 47 -7.91 -17.39 -5.56
N ASP A 48 -8.92 -17.26 -4.69
CA ASP A 48 -10.32 -17.12 -5.12
C ASP A 48 -10.84 -15.69 -4.92
N LYS A 49 -9.93 -14.72 -4.72
CA LYS A 49 -10.27 -13.33 -4.42
C LYS A 49 -10.30 -12.47 -5.66
N GLN A 50 -11.34 -11.64 -5.75
CA GLN A 50 -11.45 -10.61 -6.78
C GLN A 50 -10.69 -9.36 -6.35
N GLY A 51 -9.38 -9.34 -6.62
CA GLY A 51 -8.44 -8.31 -6.14
C GLY A 51 -8.67 -6.87 -6.64
N TRP A 52 -9.78 -6.57 -7.30
CA TRP A 52 -10.22 -5.20 -7.63
C TRP A 52 -11.35 -4.70 -6.72
N LYS A 53 -11.94 -5.58 -5.90
CA LYS A 53 -13.00 -5.23 -4.95
C LYS A 53 -12.40 -4.64 -3.68
N TYR A 54 -12.98 -3.54 -3.22
CA TYR A 54 -12.52 -2.84 -2.02
C TYR A 54 -12.58 -3.73 -0.77
N GLU A 55 -13.60 -4.57 -0.64
CA GLU A 55 -13.78 -5.48 0.49
C GLU A 55 -12.60 -6.47 0.59
N VAL A 56 -12.02 -6.86 -0.54
CA VAL A 56 -10.86 -7.76 -0.58
C VAL A 56 -9.59 -7.09 -0.05
N PHE A 57 -9.46 -5.75 -0.17
CA PHE A 57 -8.34 -5.00 0.40
C PHE A 57 -8.39 -5.06 1.94
N GLU A 58 -9.59 -4.84 2.48
CA GLU A 58 -9.86 -4.93 3.92
C GLU A 58 -9.60 -6.35 4.45
N GLU A 59 -10.08 -7.37 3.75
CA GLU A 59 -9.84 -8.77 4.12
C GLU A 59 -8.34 -9.11 4.12
N ALA A 60 -7.59 -8.70 3.08
CA ALA A 60 -6.13 -8.91 3.01
C ALA A 60 -5.42 -8.28 4.21
N PHE A 61 -5.76 -7.03 4.54
CA PHE A 61 -5.19 -6.32 5.67
C PHE A 61 -5.50 -6.99 7.01
N ARG A 62 -6.75 -7.39 7.24
CA ARG A 62 -7.16 -8.12 8.46
C ARG A 62 -6.45 -9.46 8.58
N PHE A 63 -6.28 -10.17 7.47
CA PHE A 63 -5.57 -11.43 7.48
C PHE A 63 -4.09 -11.24 7.85
N GLY A 64 -3.43 -10.24 7.28
CA GLY A 64 -2.07 -9.86 7.67
C GLY A 64 -1.95 -9.50 9.16
N ARG A 65 -2.92 -8.75 9.69
CA ARG A 65 -2.99 -8.42 11.13
C ARG A 65 -3.12 -9.65 12.02
N GLU A 66 -3.95 -10.61 11.63
CA GLU A 66 -4.16 -11.84 12.37
C GLU A 66 -2.86 -12.64 12.46
N LEU A 67 -2.20 -12.90 11.32
CA LEU A 67 -0.93 -13.62 11.30
C LEU A 67 0.18 -12.85 12.03
N ALA A 68 0.23 -11.52 11.92
CA ALA A 68 1.18 -10.70 12.67
C ALA A 68 1.05 -10.89 14.19
N SER A 69 -0.17 -11.04 14.71
CA SER A 69 -0.41 -11.27 16.14
C SER A 69 0.09 -12.64 16.62
N GLN A 70 0.04 -13.65 15.74
CA GLN A 70 0.44 -15.03 16.02
C GLN A 70 1.96 -15.21 15.92
N TYR A 71 2.57 -14.67 14.85
CA TYR A 71 3.98 -14.90 14.53
C TYR A 71 4.93 -13.85 15.09
N ARG A 72 4.47 -12.61 15.34
CA ARG A 72 5.27 -11.52 15.94
C ARG A 72 6.66 -11.34 15.32
N LEU A 73 6.70 -11.31 13.99
CA LEU A 73 7.93 -11.16 13.23
C LEU A 73 8.64 -9.83 13.55
N THR A 74 9.98 -9.82 13.50
CA THR A 74 10.77 -8.59 13.48
C THR A 74 10.65 -7.89 12.12
N GLN A 75 11.07 -6.62 12.03
CA GLN A 75 11.10 -5.91 10.75
C GLN A 75 11.94 -6.64 9.70
N GLU A 76 13.10 -7.23 10.08
CA GLU A 76 13.98 -7.95 9.16
C GLU A 76 13.29 -9.21 8.62
N ARG A 77 12.54 -9.90 9.48
CA ARG A 77 11.74 -11.06 9.05
C ARG A 77 10.58 -10.64 8.15
N VAL A 78 9.95 -9.48 8.37
CA VAL A 78 8.90 -8.95 7.49
C VAL A 78 9.48 -8.55 6.13
N GLU A 79 10.67 -7.96 6.10
CA GLU A 79 11.38 -7.65 4.86
C GLU A 79 11.70 -8.91 4.06
N VAL A 80 12.25 -9.94 4.71
CA VAL A 80 12.51 -11.24 4.08
C VAL A 80 11.23 -11.91 3.62
N LEU A 81 10.15 -11.89 4.42
CA LEU A 81 8.84 -12.41 4.05
C LEU A 81 8.36 -11.77 2.76
N PHE A 82 8.43 -10.45 2.70
CA PHE A 82 7.94 -9.72 1.57
C PHE A 82 8.78 -9.97 0.32
N ASN A 83 10.08 -9.68 0.38
CA ASN A 83 10.95 -9.70 -0.80
C ASN A 83 11.19 -11.10 -1.35
N ASN A 84 11.34 -12.12 -0.48
CA ASN A 84 11.71 -13.46 -0.93
C ASN A 84 10.51 -14.36 -1.21
N TYR A 85 9.36 -14.08 -0.58
CA TYR A 85 8.21 -14.99 -0.66
C TYR A 85 6.97 -14.35 -1.27
N LEU A 86 6.69 -13.06 -1.05
CA LEU A 86 5.40 -12.46 -1.42
C LEU A 86 5.45 -11.58 -2.67
N ALA A 87 6.59 -10.93 -2.95
CA ALA A 87 6.72 -9.91 -4.00
C ALA A 87 6.42 -10.43 -5.42
N CYS A 88 6.43 -11.75 -5.64
CA CYS A 88 6.13 -12.36 -6.93
C CYS A 88 4.62 -12.44 -7.26
N PHE A 89 3.73 -12.36 -6.26
CA PHE A 89 2.28 -12.55 -6.47
C PHE A 89 1.55 -11.31 -6.98
N GLY A 90 2.10 -10.12 -6.71
CA GLY A 90 1.51 -8.85 -7.09
C GLY A 90 0.10 -8.61 -6.53
N GLY A 91 -0.64 -7.69 -7.18
CA GLY A 91 -2.02 -7.37 -6.80
C GLY A 91 -2.12 -6.88 -5.36
N ILE A 92 -3.05 -7.44 -4.59
CA ILE A 92 -3.44 -6.99 -3.24
C ILE A 92 -2.42 -7.28 -2.11
N VAL A 93 -1.23 -7.80 -2.44
CA VAL A 93 -0.22 -8.23 -1.45
C VAL A 93 0.27 -7.10 -0.55
N GLY A 94 0.23 -5.85 -1.03
CA GLY A 94 0.58 -4.68 -0.24
C GLY A 94 -0.38 -4.44 0.93
N PHE A 95 -1.68 -4.69 0.74
CA PHE A 95 -2.66 -4.61 1.81
C PHE A 95 -2.38 -5.64 2.91
N PHE A 96 -2.04 -6.87 2.52
CA PHE A 96 -1.68 -7.94 3.44
C PHE A 96 -0.42 -7.60 4.26
N ILE A 97 0.68 -7.20 3.61
CA ILE A 97 1.92 -6.89 4.34
C ILE A 97 1.75 -5.65 5.23
N SER A 98 0.91 -4.69 4.85
CA SER A 98 0.56 -3.54 5.69
C SER A 98 -0.11 -3.97 6.99
N GLY A 99 -0.82 -5.11 7.01
CA GLY A 99 -1.34 -5.74 8.22
C GLY A 99 -0.23 -6.13 9.21
N PHE A 100 0.90 -6.66 8.72
CA PHE A 100 2.07 -6.92 9.54
C PHE A 100 2.70 -5.64 10.08
N LEU A 101 2.93 -4.66 9.21
CA LEU A 101 3.54 -3.39 9.60
C LEU A 101 2.69 -2.61 10.61
N ARG A 102 1.36 -2.70 10.54
CA ARG A 102 0.44 -2.08 11.51
C ARG A 102 0.65 -2.57 12.94
N ALA A 103 1.23 -3.75 13.15
CA ALA A 103 1.54 -4.27 14.49
C ALA A 103 2.83 -3.69 15.08
N MET A 104 3.64 -3.01 14.27
CA MET A 104 4.93 -2.44 14.65
C MET A 104 4.79 -0.97 15.01
N LYS A 105 5.61 -0.49 15.96
CA LYS A 105 5.63 0.93 16.38
C LYS A 105 6.65 1.75 15.60
N ASP A 106 7.87 1.23 15.49
CA ASP A 106 8.98 1.88 14.80
C ASP A 106 9.72 0.80 14.00
N PHE A 107 9.95 1.08 12.72
CA PHE A 107 10.61 0.15 11.81
C PHE A 107 11.13 0.90 10.59
N THR A 108 12.09 0.29 9.91
CA THR A 108 12.50 0.68 8.56
C THR A 108 12.60 -0.57 7.70
N VAL A 109 11.84 -0.62 6.61
CA VAL A 109 11.84 -1.76 5.68
C VAL A 109 12.01 -1.30 4.24
N ARG A 110 12.58 -2.18 3.42
CA ARG A 110 12.81 -1.99 1.99
C ARG A 110 12.10 -3.07 1.21
N PHE A 111 11.20 -2.67 0.31
CA PHE A 111 10.41 -3.58 -0.51
C PHE A 111 10.76 -3.42 -1.98
N SER A 112 11.13 -4.51 -2.64
CA SER A 112 11.28 -4.57 -4.10
C SER A 112 10.11 -5.36 -4.68
N VAL A 113 9.37 -4.75 -5.61
CA VAL A 113 8.16 -5.35 -6.20
C VAL A 113 8.20 -5.34 -7.72
N ARG A 114 7.69 -6.41 -8.34
CA ARG A 114 7.31 -6.34 -9.76
C ARG A 114 6.03 -5.52 -9.94
N SER A 115 5.06 -5.73 -9.06
CA SER A 115 3.79 -5.03 -8.97
C SER A 115 3.23 -5.22 -7.56
N ALA A 116 2.62 -4.22 -6.92
CA ALA A 116 1.87 -4.38 -5.67
C ALA A 116 0.88 -3.24 -5.43
N SER A 117 -0.26 -3.55 -4.82
CA SER A 117 -1.29 -2.59 -4.42
C SER A 117 -1.39 -2.53 -2.90
N GLY A 118 -1.49 -1.31 -2.35
CA GLY A 118 -1.85 -1.10 -0.95
C GLY A 118 -0.69 -1.19 0.05
N ILE A 119 0.57 -1.08 -0.38
CA ILE A 119 1.69 -0.96 0.56
C ILE A 119 1.51 0.32 1.39
N GLY A 120 1.65 0.24 2.71
CA GLY A 120 1.41 1.36 3.62
C GLY A 120 -0.08 1.61 3.91
N PHE A 121 -0.96 0.68 3.55
CA PHE A 121 -2.39 0.81 3.85
C PHE A 121 -2.63 0.93 5.35
N ARG A 122 -3.23 2.04 5.77
CA ARG A 122 -3.43 2.39 7.18
C ARG A 122 -2.15 2.26 8.01
N LEU A 123 -1.03 2.76 7.52
CA LEU A 123 0.19 2.75 8.33
C LEU A 123 0.09 3.72 9.54
N LYS A 124 0.76 3.41 10.65
CA LYS A 124 0.76 4.20 11.91
C LYS A 124 2.15 4.67 12.36
N GLY A 125 3.16 4.57 11.50
CA GLY A 125 4.54 4.86 11.85
C GLY A 125 5.54 4.05 11.01
N GLY A 126 6.82 4.22 11.30
CA GLY A 126 7.91 3.58 10.58
C GLY A 126 8.16 4.16 9.19
N ARG A 127 9.15 3.59 8.50
CA ARG A 127 9.63 4.03 7.18
C ARG A 127 9.61 2.87 6.20
N ILE A 128 9.02 3.09 5.02
CA ILE A 128 8.99 2.13 3.94
C ILE A 128 9.70 2.73 2.72
N PHE A 129 10.73 2.04 2.24
CA PHE A 129 11.32 2.32 0.94
C PHE A 129 10.78 1.31 -0.06
N VAL A 130 10.21 1.76 -1.16
CA VAL A 130 9.62 0.87 -2.17
C VAL A 130 10.26 1.12 -3.53
N GLU A 131 10.66 0.04 -4.18
CA GLU A 131 11.12 0.03 -5.55
C GLU A 131 10.22 -0.88 -6.40
N GLY A 132 9.79 -0.38 -7.55
CA GLY A 132 8.95 -1.13 -8.48
C GLY A 132 7.59 -0.49 -8.73
N ARG A 133 6.67 -1.25 -9.34
CA ARG A 133 5.35 -0.73 -9.71
C ARG A 133 4.38 -0.88 -8.55
N THR A 134 3.82 0.23 -8.09
CA THR A 134 2.80 0.22 -7.04
C THR A 134 1.51 0.91 -7.46
N THR A 135 0.41 0.64 -6.75
CA THR A 135 -0.84 1.42 -6.80
C THR A 135 -1.42 1.49 -5.39
N TYR A 136 -2.28 2.47 -5.10
CA TYR A 136 -2.85 2.65 -3.74
C TYR A 136 -1.80 2.73 -2.62
N LEU A 137 -0.59 3.20 -2.94
CA LEU A 137 0.51 3.31 -2.00
C LEU A 137 0.14 4.35 -0.92
N GLY A 138 0.24 4.00 0.36
CA GLY A 138 -0.13 4.88 1.47
C GLY A 138 -1.63 5.17 1.60
N MET A 139 -2.49 4.32 1.03
CA MET A 139 -3.93 4.49 1.15
C MET A 139 -4.37 4.47 2.63
N GLU A 140 -5.19 5.43 3.03
CA GLU A 140 -5.66 5.64 4.42
C GLU A 140 -4.56 5.70 5.48
N MET A 141 -3.31 6.00 5.08
CA MET A 141 -2.18 6.12 5.98
C MET A 141 -2.47 7.13 7.09
N GLU A 142 -2.24 6.74 8.35
CA GLU A 142 -2.49 7.56 9.54
C GLU A 142 -1.21 8.24 10.02
N ASP A 143 -0.06 7.60 9.86
CA ASP A 143 1.27 8.16 10.17
C ASP A 143 2.39 7.32 9.51
N GLY A 144 3.64 7.78 9.59
CA GLY A 144 4.85 7.15 9.05
C GLY A 144 5.42 7.86 7.83
N GLU A 145 6.40 7.23 7.17
CA GLU A 145 7.02 7.77 5.97
C GLU A 145 7.14 6.71 4.86
N ILE A 146 6.79 7.06 3.61
CA ILE A 146 6.97 6.19 2.45
C ILE A 146 7.80 6.90 1.38
N PHE A 147 8.81 6.22 0.85
CA PHE A 147 9.71 6.73 -0.19
C PHE A 147 9.68 5.80 -1.41
N THR A 148 9.44 6.36 -2.59
CA THR A 148 9.49 5.62 -3.86
C THR A 148 9.98 6.50 -5.00
N SER A 149 10.63 5.93 -6.01
CA SER A 149 10.94 6.66 -7.26
C SER A 149 9.73 6.76 -8.18
N SER A 150 8.79 5.82 -8.10
CA SER A 150 7.62 5.76 -8.98
C SER A 150 6.46 4.98 -8.36
N THR A 151 5.24 5.42 -8.63
CA THR A 151 4.00 4.71 -8.28
C THR A 151 2.94 5.01 -9.35
N GLY A 152 1.95 4.13 -9.45
CA GLY A 152 0.76 4.34 -10.26
C GLY A 152 -0.29 5.17 -9.53
N ASN A 153 -1.55 4.86 -9.83
CA ASN A 153 -2.70 5.66 -9.39
C ASN A 153 -2.98 5.53 -7.89
N TYR A 154 -3.75 6.49 -7.37
CA TYR A 154 -4.29 6.52 -6.01
C TYR A 154 -3.23 6.58 -4.90
N LEU A 155 -2.09 7.22 -5.18
CA LEU A 155 -1.08 7.52 -4.15
C LEU A 155 -1.72 8.33 -3.01
N GLY A 156 -1.64 7.84 -1.78
CA GLY A 156 -2.16 8.54 -0.61
C GLY A 156 -3.68 8.70 -0.58
N LYS A 157 -4.44 7.85 -1.28
CA LYS A 157 -5.92 7.91 -1.26
C LYS A 157 -6.45 7.84 0.17
N GLY A 158 -7.24 8.81 0.61
CA GLY A 158 -7.81 8.83 1.96
C GLY A 158 -6.80 9.02 3.09
N MET A 159 -5.55 9.42 2.78
CA MET A 159 -4.48 9.62 3.77
C MET A 159 -4.90 10.64 4.84
N LYS A 160 -4.61 10.32 6.10
CA LYS A 160 -5.01 11.09 7.30
C LYS A 160 -3.80 11.74 8.00
N GLY A 161 -2.61 11.22 7.78
CA GLY A 161 -1.37 11.72 8.37
C GLY A 161 -0.14 11.01 7.79
N GLY A 162 1.05 11.39 8.27
CA GLY A 162 2.34 10.89 7.77
C GLY A 162 2.85 11.63 6.53
N ARG A 163 3.89 11.10 5.90
CA ARG A 163 4.57 11.69 4.73
C ARG A 163 4.84 10.68 3.62
N ILE A 164 4.57 11.05 2.38
CA ILE A 164 4.93 10.25 1.20
C ILE A 164 5.79 11.10 0.27
N VAL A 165 6.94 10.56 -0.17
CA VAL A 165 7.82 11.17 -1.17
C VAL A 165 7.92 10.26 -2.38
N ALA A 166 7.50 10.76 -3.54
CA ALA A 166 7.49 10.03 -4.80
C ALA A 166 8.21 10.82 -5.92
N GLY A 167 8.91 10.15 -6.82
CA GLY A 167 9.39 10.79 -8.05
C GLY A 167 8.25 11.00 -9.05
N LYS A 168 7.66 9.90 -9.53
CA LYS A 168 6.48 9.91 -10.40
C LYS A 168 5.28 9.23 -9.74
N ALA A 169 4.09 9.77 -9.93
CA ALA A 169 2.82 9.16 -9.56
C ALA A 169 1.83 9.18 -10.73
N GLY A 170 0.88 8.25 -10.73
CA GLY A 170 -0.22 8.22 -11.71
C GLY A 170 -1.32 9.22 -11.38
N ASP A 171 -2.55 8.90 -11.78
CA ASP A 171 -3.72 9.74 -11.53
C ASP A 171 -4.21 9.60 -10.07
N TRP A 172 -5.04 10.56 -9.63
CA TRP A 172 -5.75 10.54 -8.34
C TRP A 172 -4.82 10.56 -7.13
N VAL A 173 -3.68 11.25 -7.24
CA VAL A 173 -2.78 11.49 -6.11
C VAL A 173 -3.51 12.30 -5.04
N GLY A 174 -3.51 11.83 -3.79
CA GLY A 174 -4.16 12.51 -2.67
C GLY A 174 -5.69 12.56 -2.78
N MET A 175 -6.31 11.68 -3.57
CA MET A 175 -7.77 11.59 -3.65
C MET A 175 -8.38 11.40 -2.25
N GLU A 176 -9.36 12.21 -1.87
CA GLU A 176 -10.03 12.15 -0.55
C GLU A 176 -9.06 12.31 0.65
N MET A 177 -7.86 12.88 0.44
CA MET A 177 -6.88 13.10 1.50
C MET A 177 -7.42 14.05 2.58
N LYS A 178 -7.24 13.69 3.84
CA LYS A 178 -7.75 14.40 5.03
C LYS A 178 -6.64 15.07 5.84
N GLY A 179 -5.40 14.60 5.69
CA GLY A 179 -4.24 15.11 6.40
C GLY A 179 -2.94 14.45 5.93
N GLY A 180 -1.80 14.90 6.48
CA GLY A 180 -0.47 14.45 6.07
C GLY A 180 0.14 15.27 4.93
N THR A 181 1.26 14.78 4.39
CA THR A 181 2.00 15.46 3.32
C THR A 181 2.37 14.50 2.20
N ILE A 182 2.09 14.87 0.95
CA ILE A 182 2.57 14.17 -0.25
C ILE A 182 3.50 15.11 -1.01
N ILE A 183 4.72 14.66 -1.30
CA ILE A 183 5.69 15.36 -2.15
C ILE A 183 5.92 14.51 -3.40
N VAL A 184 5.63 15.04 -4.58
CA VAL A 184 5.76 14.30 -5.84
C VAL A 184 6.33 15.16 -6.96
N SER A 185 7.36 14.72 -7.69
CA SER A 185 7.87 15.53 -8.81
C SER A 185 6.85 15.59 -9.95
N ASN A 186 6.37 14.45 -10.43
CA ASN A 186 5.40 14.39 -11.54
C ASN A 186 4.17 13.56 -11.16
N ALA A 187 2.98 14.16 -11.21
CA ALA A 187 1.70 13.51 -11.00
C ALA A 187 0.86 13.51 -12.27
N GLY A 188 -0.04 12.52 -12.38
CA GLY A 188 -1.06 12.46 -13.43
C GLY A 188 -2.21 13.45 -13.17
N ASN A 189 -3.39 13.09 -13.65
CA ASN A 189 -4.60 13.89 -13.53
C ASN A 189 -5.22 13.77 -12.14
N ALA A 190 -6.11 14.71 -11.82
CA ALA A 190 -6.94 14.71 -10.61
C ALA A 190 -6.13 14.68 -9.31
N LEU A 191 -4.98 15.38 -9.28
CA LEU A 191 -4.20 15.57 -8.06
C LEU A 191 -5.02 16.36 -7.03
N GLY A 192 -5.14 15.84 -5.81
CA GLY A 192 -5.93 16.45 -4.73
C GLY A 192 -7.44 16.38 -4.94
N PHE A 193 -7.93 15.46 -5.80
CA PHE A 193 -9.37 15.34 -6.03
C PHE A 193 -10.14 15.07 -4.73
N ALA A 194 -11.17 15.87 -4.46
CA ALA A 194 -12.00 15.76 -3.26
C ALA A 194 -11.20 15.76 -1.93
N MET A 195 -9.97 16.30 -1.91
CA MET A 195 -9.20 16.39 -0.66
C MET A 195 -9.90 17.33 0.33
N GLU A 196 -9.85 16.97 1.61
CA GLU A 196 -10.49 17.69 2.73
C GLU A 196 -9.46 18.40 3.60
N GLY A 197 -8.19 17.97 3.57
CA GLY A 197 -7.09 18.53 4.36
C GLY A 197 -5.73 17.97 3.99
N GLY A 198 -4.68 18.43 4.67
CA GLY A 198 -3.29 18.07 4.39
C GLY A 198 -2.63 18.94 3.31
N GLU A 199 -1.41 18.58 2.93
CA GLU A 199 -0.61 19.30 1.95
C GLU A 199 -0.10 18.38 0.84
N ILE A 200 -0.26 18.82 -0.41
CA ILE A 200 0.37 18.17 -1.58
C ILE A 200 1.32 19.18 -2.23
N VAL A 201 2.58 18.78 -2.40
CA VAL A 201 3.60 19.55 -3.11
C VAL A 201 3.97 18.79 -4.37
N ALA A 202 3.79 19.42 -5.54
CA ALA A 202 4.20 18.85 -6.81
C ALA A 202 4.92 19.83 -7.74
N GLU A 203 5.82 19.32 -8.57
CA GLU A 203 6.48 20.14 -9.60
C GLU A 203 5.61 20.21 -10.86
N VAL A 204 5.07 19.07 -11.30
CA VAL A 204 4.20 18.94 -12.47
C VAL A 204 2.98 18.06 -12.14
N ALA A 205 1.80 18.47 -12.60
CA ALA A 205 0.57 17.68 -12.55
C ALA A 205 -0.20 17.75 -13.87
N GLY A 206 -1.13 16.82 -14.08
CA GLY A 206 -2.04 16.82 -15.23
C GLY A 206 -3.22 17.78 -15.07
N ALA A 207 -4.36 17.37 -15.61
CA ALA A 207 -5.62 18.11 -15.53
C ALA A 207 -6.33 17.95 -14.18
N TRP A 208 -7.27 18.86 -13.89
CA TRP A 208 -8.20 18.80 -12.75
C TRP A 208 -7.52 18.80 -11.38
N VAL A 209 -6.44 19.57 -11.25
CA VAL A 209 -5.74 19.74 -9.96
C VAL A 209 -6.69 20.40 -8.96
N GLY A 210 -6.93 19.74 -7.83
CA GLY A 210 -7.79 20.23 -6.76
C GLY A 210 -9.30 20.14 -7.05
N GLU A 211 -9.73 19.46 -8.12
CA GLU A 211 -11.14 19.30 -8.46
C GLU A 211 -11.97 18.74 -7.30
N SER A 212 -13.13 19.35 -7.05
CA SER A 212 -14.05 18.98 -5.96
C SER A 212 -13.45 18.99 -4.54
N SER A 213 -12.24 19.52 -4.35
CA SER A 213 -11.62 19.63 -3.03
C SER A 213 -12.46 20.47 -2.07
N LYS A 214 -12.44 20.12 -0.79
CA LYS A 214 -13.16 20.80 0.30
C LYS A 214 -12.24 21.61 1.20
N GLY A 215 -10.93 21.37 1.17
CA GLY A 215 -9.93 22.06 1.97
C GLY A 215 -8.52 21.50 1.76
N GLY A 216 -7.57 21.94 2.57
CA GLY A 216 -6.14 21.60 2.46
C GLY A 216 -5.40 22.49 1.45
N ARG A 217 -4.14 22.15 1.18
CA ARG A 217 -3.21 23.00 0.43
C ARG A 217 -2.48 22.24 -0.67
N ILE A 218 -2.41 22.82 -1.86
CA ILE A 218 -1.70 22.27 -3.01
C ILE A 218 -0.67 23.30 -3.47
N VAL A 219 0.62 22.95 -3.42
CA VAL A 219 1.70 23.73 -4.02
C VAL A 219 2.09 23.07 -5.33
N ILE A 220 1.96 23.79 -6.44
CA ILE A 220 2.19 23.23 -7.77
C ILE A 220 3.05 24.17 -8.64
N GLY A 221 3.97 23.61 -9.43
CA GLY A 221 4.72 24.35 -10.44
C GLY A 221 3.95 24.47 -11.75
N GLN A 222 3.93 23.41 -12.55
CA GLN A 222 3.24 23.33 -13.83
C GLN A 222 2.03 22.39 -13.74
N TYR A 223 0.96 22.71 -14.46
CA TYR A 223 -0.26 21.91 -14.51
C TYR A 223 -1.00 22.11 -15.83
N GLU A 224 -1.86 21.17 -16.20
CA GLU A 224 -2.71 21.30 -17.40
C GLU A 224 -3.97 22.13 -17.10
N SER A 225 -4.67 21.83 -15.99
CA SER A 225 -5.83 22.60 -15.55
C SER A 225 -6.04 22.52 -14.04
N ILE A 226 -6.64 23.57 -13.48
CA ILE A 226 -7.12 23.60 -12.10
C ILE A 226 -8.62 23.26 -12.11
N GLY A 227 -9.05 22.47 -11.13
CA GLY A 227 -10.44 22.10 -10.93
C GLY A 227 -11.26 23.11 -10.11
N ASP A 228 -12.52 22.79 -9.86
CA ASP A 228 -13.51 23.66 -9.22
C ASP A 228 -13.48 23.70 -7.67
N GLY A 229 -12.49 23.05 -7.05
CA GLY A 229 -12.47 22.83 -5.60
C GLY A 229 -11.99 24.01 -4.75
N LYS A 230 -11.94 23.78 -3.44
CA LYS A 230 -11.70 24.78 -2.39
C LYS A 230 -10.34 24.68 -1.70
N ALA A 231 -9.48 23.76 -2.11
CA ALA A 231 -8.11 23.70 -1.60
C ALA A 231 -7.37 25.01 -1.92
N GLU A 232 -6.49 25.46 -1.03
CA GLU A 232 -5.59 26.57 -1.30
C GLU A 232 -4.56 26.13 -2.35
N ILE A 233 -4.66 26.66 -3.56
CA ILE A 233 -3.73 26.34 -4.66
C ILE A 233 -2.70 27.46 -4.76
N VAL A 234 -1.45 27.11 -4.49
CA VAL A 234 -0.29 28.01 -4.57
C VAL A 234 0.55 27.62 -5.77
N THR A 235 0.47 28.44 -6.82
CA THR A 235 1.26 28.25 -8.03
C THR A 235 2.62 28.92 -7.87
N ARG A 236 3.70 28.15 -8.05
CA ARG A 236 5.05 28.72 -8.11
C ARG A 236 5.31 29.07 -9.56
N THR A 237 4.94 30.28 -9.97
CA THR A 237 5.36 30.80 -11.27
C THR A 237 6.89 30.78 -11.29
N SER A 238 7.47 30.11 -12.28
CA SER A 238 8.89 30.19 -12.57
C SER A 238 9.30 31.66 -12.54
N LEU A 239 10.29 31.99 -11.71
CA LEU A 239 11.06 33.22 -11.87
C LEU A 239 11.45 33.24 -13.35
N LYS A 240 10.80 34.12 -14.13
CA LYS A 240 11.26 34.42 -15.48
C LYS A 240 12.66 34.99 -15.30
N THR A 241 13.67 34.17 -15.55
CA THR A 241 15.03 34.67 -15.74
C THR A 241 14.95 35.57 -16.97
N TYR A 242 15.02 36.88 -16.73
CA TYR A 242 15.10 37.91 -17.77
C TYR A 242 16.40 37.77 -18.57
#